data_AF-A0A258F2C0-F1
#
_entry.id   AF-A0A258F2C0-F1
#
_cell.length_a   1.000
_cell.length_b   1.000
_cell.length_c   1.000
_cell.angle_alpha   90.00
_cell.angle_beta   90.00
_cell.angle_gamma   90.00
#
_symmetry.space_group_name_H-M   'P 1'
#
loop_
_entity.id
_entity.type
_entity.pdbx_description
1 polymer ?
#
loop_
_entity_poly.entity_id
_entity_poly.type
_entity_poly.pdbx_seq_one_letter_code
_entity_poly.pdbx_strand_id
1 'polypeptide(L)'
;SITAETVGAKHGELGHTQFLPGNALDYGVDGDGDGVVDFYNMVDALASTANFLREKGWRPGKGYQEGEPNFEVIRQWNSATVYQQAIALMGARIDG
;
A
#
# COMPACT_ATOMS: atom_id res chain seq x y z
N SER A 1 -11.26 -9.99 -7.61
CA SER A 1 -12.27 -9.16 -8.30
C SER A 1 -13.18 -8.47 -7.27
N ILE A 2 -13.59 -7.21 -7.48
CA ILE A 2 -14.51 -6.51 -6.56
C ILE A 2 -15.95 -7.03 -6.74
N THR A 3 -16.61 -7.41 -5.64
CA THR A 3 -17.99 -7.92 -5.64
C THR A 3 -18.89 -7.10 -4.71
N ALA A 4 -20.21 -7.31 -4.78
CA ALA A 4 -21.18 -6.64 -3.90
C ALA A 4 -21.02 -7.01 -2.40
N GLU A 5 -20.25 -8.05 -2.08
CA GLU A 5 -19.99 -8.52 -0.72
C GLU A 5 -18.72 -7.90 -0.11
N THR A 6 -18.00 -7.09 -0.88
CA THR A 6 -16.78 -6.42 -0.48
C THR A 6 -17.08 -5.36 0.59
N VAL A 7 -16.73 -5.62 1.86
CA VAL A 7 -16.93 -4.72 3.00
C VAL A 7 -15.74 -3.76 3.17
N GLY A 8 -15.91 -2.50 2.81
CA GLY A 8 -14.91 -1.45 3.04
C GLY A 8 -15.17 -0.59 4.27
N ALA A 9 -14.21 0.25 4.64
CA ALA A 9 -14.45 1.32 5.62
C ALA A 9 -15.49 2.32 5.06
N LYS A 10 -15.95 3.29 5.89
CA LYS A 10 -17.05 4.23 5.58
C LYS A 10 -16.95 4.99 4.22
N HIS A 11 -15.79 4.96 3.56
CA HIS A 11 -15.52 5.57 2.25
C HIS A 11 -15.22 4.58 1.11
N GLY A 12 -15.43 3.26 1.28
CA GLY A 12 -15.29 2.26 0.22
C GLY A 12 -13.88 1.72 -0.02
N GLU A 13 -12.98 1.91 0.96
CA GLU A 13 -11.61 1.37 0.94
C GLU A 13 -11.61 -0.15 1.10
N LEU A 14 -10.78 -0.85 0.32
CA LEU A 14 -10.77 -2.31 0.25
C LEU A 14 -9.64 -2.91 1.08
N GLY A 15 -9.97 -3.95 1.86
CA GLY A 15 -8.98 -4.87 2.40
C GLY A 15 -8.03 -4.33 3.47
N HIS A 16 -6.97 -5.09 3.74
CA HIS A 16 -6.04 -4.86 4.87
C HIS A 16 -5.32 -3.52 4.86
N THR A 17 -5.12 -2.91 3.69
CA THR A 17 -4.37 -1.66 3.55
C THR A 17 -5.26 -0.47 3.21
N GLN A 18 -6.59 -0.65 3.23
CA GLN A 18 -7.55 0.41 2.88
C GLN A 18 -7.31 0.99 1.47
N PHE A 19 -7.16 0.11 0.47
CA PHE A 19 -6.93 0.51 -0.92
C PHE A 19 -8.14 1.27 -1.48
N LEU A 20 -7.94 2.44 -2.07
CA LEU A 20 -9.00 3.11 -2.83
C LEU A 20 -9.36 2.27 -4.08
N PRO A 21 -10.65 2.14 -4.47
CA PRO A 21 -11.07 1.28 -5.59
C PRO A 21 -10.37 1.55 -6.92
N GLY A 22 -10.04 2.81 -7.24
CA GLY A 22 -9.28 3.14 -8.45
C GLY A 22 -7.85 2.59 -8.40
N ASN A 23 -7.18 2.72 -7.26
CA ASN A 23 -5.85 2.14 -7.07
C ASN A 23 -5.91 0.60 -7.09
N ALA A 24 -7.00 -0.01 -6.60
CA ALA A 24 -7.16 -1.45 -6.60
C ALA A 24 -7.21 -2.02 -8.04
N LEU A 25 -7.81 -1.28 -8.96
CA LEU A 25 -7.84 -1.64 -10.39
C LEU A 25 -6.48 -1.45 -11.07
N ASP A 26 -5.78 -0.36 -10.76
CA ASP A 26 -4.52 -0.02 -11.44
C ASP A 26 -3.31 -0.81 -10.92
N TYR A 27 -3.31 -1.18 -9.63
CA TYR A 27 -2.12 -1.71 -8.96
C TYR A 27 -2.31 -3.09 -8.33
N GLY A 28 -3.51 -3.70 -8.46
CA GLY A 28 -3.80 -5.03 -7.93
C GLY A 28 -2.86 -6.10 -8.48
N VAL A 29 -2.30 -6.93 -7.59
CA VAL A 29 -1.43 -8.05 -7.92
C VAL A 29 -1.94 -9.30 -7.21
N ASP A 30 -2.14 -10.36 -7.99
CA ASP A 30 -2.33 -11.73 -7.49
C ASP A 30 -0.96 -12.22 -7.00
N GLY A 31 -0.77 -12.15 -5.68
CA GLY A 31 0.50 -12.39 -5.02
C GLY A 31 0.70 -13.85 -4.63
N ASP A 32 -0.39 -14.60 -4.43
CA ASP A 32 -0.34 -16.04 -4.09
C ASP A 32 -0.54 -16.96 -5.31
N GLY A 33 -0.94 -16.43 -6.46
CA GLY A 33 -1.01 -17.11 -7.75
C GLY A 33 -2.26 -17.96 -7.94
N ASP A 34 -3.34 -17.68 -7.22
CA ASP A 34 -4.59 -18.44 -7.31
C ASP A 34 -5.50 -18.00 -8.49
N GLY A 35 -5.11 -16.94 -9.19
CA GLY A 35 -5.83 -16.35 -10.32
C GLY A 35 -6.82 -15.25 -9.93
N VAL A 36 -6.92 -14.86 -8.66
CA VAL A 36 -7.87 -13.87 -8.15
C VAL A 36 -7.15 -12.85 -7.28
N VAL A 37 -7.19 -11.57 -7.69
CA VAL A 37 -6.78 -10.48 -6.79
C VAL A 37 -7.83 -10.29 -5.69
N ASP A 38 -7.48 -10.66 -4.46
CA ASP A 38 -8.28 -10.49 -3.23
C ASP A 38 -7.57 -9.58 -2.21
N PHE A 39 -8.05 -8.35 -2.05
CA PHE A 39 -7.47 -7.39 -1.09
C PHE A 39 -7.72 -7.77 0.39
N TYR A 40 -8.56 -8.76 0.69
CA TYR A 40 -8.69 -9.34 2.04
C TYR A 40 -7.68 -10.48 2.28
N ASN A 41 -7.06 -11.01 1.24
CA ASN A 41 -5.90 -11.88 1.37
C ASN A 41 -4.67 -11.01 1.68
N MET A 42 -3.93 -11.38 2.73
CA MET A 42 -2.76 -10.62 3.17
C MET A 42 -1.64 -10.60 2.13
N VAL A 43 -1.45 -11.69 1.39
CA VAL A 43 -0.40 -11.81 0.37
C VAL A 43 -0.66 -10.83 -0.77
N ASP A 44 -1.87 -10.84 -1.30
CA ASP A 44 -2.31 -9.94 -2.37
C ASP A 44 -2.32 -8.47 -1.94
N ALA A 45 -2.79 -8.18 -0.72
CA ALA A 45 -2.79 -6.82 -0.19
C ALA A 45 -1.37 -6.24 -0.07
N LEU A 46 -0.41 -7.03 0.40
CA LEU A 46 1.00 -6.64 0.50
C LEU A 46 1.65 -6.52 -0.88
N ALA A 47 1.42 -7.49 -1.78
CA ALA A 47 1.95 -7.47 -3.14
C ALA A 47 1.44 -6.24 -3.91
N SER A 48 0.15 -5.95 -3.81
CA SER A 48 -0.49 -4.78 -4.45
C SER A 48 0.04 -3.46 -3.88
N THR A 49 0.25 -3.39 -2.55
CA THR A 49 0.83 -2.20 -1.90
C THR A 49 2.28 -1.98 -2.36
N ALA A 50 3.08 -3.04 -2.44
CA ALA A 50 4.45 -2.95 -2.94
C ALA A 50 4.48 -2.53 -4.42
N ASN A 51 3.57 -3.04 -5.24
CA ASN A 51 3.43 -2.66 -6.64
C ASN A 51 3.09 -1.17 -6.78
N PHE A 52 2.13 -0.67 -6.00
CA PHE A 52 1.80 0.74 -5.96
C PHE A 52 3.03 1.60 -5.65
N LEU A 53 3.77 1.29 -4.58
CA LEU A 53 4.94 2.08 -4.18
C LEU A 53 6.02 2.06 -5.27
N ARG A 54 6.26 0.91 -5.90
CA ARG A 54 7.20 0.76 -7.02
C ARG A 54 6.80 1.65 -8.20
N GLU A 55 5.54 1.61 -8.64
CA GLU A 55 5.02 2.45 -9.73
C GLU A 55 5.08 3.95 -9.39
N LYS A 56 4.98 4.31 -8.11
CA LYS A 56 5.13 5.68 -7.63
C LYS A 56 6.59 6.13 -7.45
N GLY A 57 7.56 5.28 -7.78
CA GLY A 57 8.98 5.62 -7.83
C GLY A 57 9.79 5.18 -6.61
N TRP A 58 9.30 4.23 -5.82
CA TRP A 58 10.07 3.61 -4.75
C TRP A 58 11.39 3.03 -5.29
N ARG A 59 12.48 3.29 -4.55
CA ARG A 59 13.83 2.83 -4.89
C ARG A 59 14.29 1.78 -3.87
N PRO A 60 14.41 0.50 -4.26
CA PRO A 60 14.90 -0.54 -3.36
C PRO A 60 16.27 -0.18 -2.75
N GLY A 61 16.42 -0.41 -1.44
CA GLY A 61 17.65 -0.13 -0.70
C GLY A 61 17.94 1.36 -0.48
N LYS A 62 17.00 2.28 -0.77
CA LYS A 62 17.09 3.69 -0.37
C LYS A 62 16.28 3.94 0.90
N GLY A 63 16.74 4.91 1.67
CA GLY A 63 16.10 5.32 2.91
C GLY A 63 14.72 5.94 2.68
N TYR A 64 13.89 5.87 3.73
CA TYR A 64 12.50 6.25 3.77
C TYR A 64 12.17 7.20 4.95
N GLN A 65 13.18 7.79 5.59
CA GLN A 65 13.05 8.85 6.60
C GLN A 65 12.91 10.23 5.97
N GLU A 66 12.49 11.23 6.73
CA GLU A 66 12.30 12.60 6.23
C GLU A 66 13.58 13.13 5.54
N GLY A 67 13.44 13.57 4.29
CA GLY A 67 14.55 13.99 3.44
C GLY A 67 15.21 12.88 2.61
N GLU A 68 14.81 11.62 2.79
CA GLU A 68 15.33 10.48 2.03
C GLU A 68 14.47 10.15 0.78
N PRO A 69 15.03 9.46 -0.23
CA PRO A 69 14.38 9.30 -1.53
C PRO A 69 13.01 8.65 -1.52
N ASN A 70 12.74 7.74 -0.57
CA ASN A 70 11.48 7.01 -0.52
C ASN A 70 10.41 7.67 0.35
N PHE A 71 10.74 8.71 1.13
CA PHE A 71 9.79 9.38 2.02
C PHE A 71 8.64 10.04 1.25
N GLU A 72 8.95 10.72 0.15
CA GLU A 72 7.94 11.35 -0.73
C GLU A 72 7.05 10.33 -1.46
N VAL A 73 7.50 9.08 -1.59
CA VAL A 73 6.70 8.02 -2.21
C VAL A 73 5.58 7.59 -1.26
N ILE A 74 5.82 7.59 0.05
CA ILE A 74 4.80 7.31 1.08
C ILE A 74 3.67 8.34 1.02
N ARG A 75 3.97 9.61 0.66
CA ARG A 75 2.96 10.67 0.48
C ARG A 75 1.93 10.34 -0.59
N GLN A 76 2.30 9.55 -1.60
CA GLN A 76 1.39 9.13 -2.67
C GLN A 76 0.29 8.19 -2.14
N TRP A 77 0.56 7.49 -1.05
CA TRP A 77 -0.43 6.67 -0.35
C TRP A 77 -1.37 7.51 0.51
N ASN A 78 -0.80 8.42 1.31
CA ASN A 78 -1.56 9.37 2.11
C ASN A 78 -0.83 10.70 2.20
N SER A 79 -1.49 11.77 1.77
CA SER A 79 -0.90 13.09 1.68
C SER A 79 -0.66 13.79 3.02
N ALA A 80 -1.14 13.23 4.14
CA ALA A 80 -0.90 13.80 5.46
C ALA A 80 0.55 13.55 5.92
N THR A 81 1.30 14.62 6.21
CA THR A 81 2.70 14.53 6.67
C THR A 81 2.85 13.72 7.97
N VAL A 82 1.89 13.86 8.91
CA VAL A 82 1.88 13.06 10.16
C VAL A 82 1.76 11.56 9.90
N TYR A 83 1.09 11.16 8.82
CA TYR A 83 0.94 9.75 8.43
C TYR A 83 2.26 9.20 7.86
N GLN A 84 2.96 10.00 7.05
CA GLN A 84 4.28 9.63 6.52
C GLN A 84 5.31 9.45 7.64
N GLN A 85 5.36 10.40 8.58
CA GLN A 85 6.25 10.32 9.73
C GLN A 85 5.92 9.10 10.59
N ALA A 86 4.64 8.79 10.81
CA ALA A 86 4.25 7.60 11.55
C ALA A 86 4.74 6.31 10.87
N ILE A 87 4.58 6.18 9.54
CA ILE A 87 5.08 5.02 8.79
C ILE A 87 6.60 4.92 8.89
N ALA A 88 7.32 6.03 8.67
CA ALA A 88 8.78 6.04 8.71
C ALA A 88 9.33 5.66 10.10
N LEU A 89 8.69 6.16 11.17
CA LEU A 89 9.05 5.84 12.55
C LEU A 89 8.74 4.38 12.90
N MET A 90 7.57 3.86 12.49
CA MET A 90 7.22 2.47 12.71
C MET A 90 8.16 1.52 11.96
N GLY A 91 8.46 1.81 10.70
CA GLY A 91 9.40 1.03 9.90
C GLY A 91 10.79 0.98 10.54
N ALA A 92 11.33 2.11 10.97
CA ALA A 92 12.62 2.15 11.68
C ALA A 92 12.64 1.28 12.95
N ARG A 93 11.53 1.24 13.71
CA ARG A 93 11.44 0.39 14.91
C ARG A 93 11.34 -1.11 14.59
N ILE A 94 10.81 -1.46 13.41
CA ILE A 94 10.71 -2.84 12.95
C ILE A 94 12.08 -3.35 12.46
N ASP A 95 12.85 -2.49 11.79
CA ASP A 95 14.17 -2.84 11.24
C ASP A 95 15.26 -3.03 12.31
N GLY A 96 15.08 -2.46 13.50
CA GLY A 96 15.99 -2.56 14.66
C GLY A 96 17.00 -1.43 14.75
#